data_AF-A0A1I3U0B0-F1
#
_entry.id   AF-A0A1I3U0B0-F1
#
_cell.length_a   1.000
_cell.length_b   1.000
_cell.length_c   1.000
_cell.angle_alpha   90.00
_cell.angle_beta   90.00
_cell.angle_gamma   90.00
#
_symmetry.space_group_name_H-M   'P 1'
#
loop_
_entity.id
_entity.type
_entity.pdbx_description
1 polymer ?
#
loop_
_entity_poly.entity_id
_entity_poly.type
_entity_poly.pdbx_seq_one_letter_code
_entity_poly.pdbx_strand_id
1 'polypeptide(L)'
;MNTKTVSHLYNVCPLCHGNGAYLEYDDSKANMIMDHYQRTNHANDTHAWKLAIEETSYSTECGRCHGNGHVLNDEGKEMYRALQQFA
;
A
#
# COMPACT_ATOMS: atom_id res chain seq x y z
N MET A 1 16.91 7.57 3.27
CA MET A 1 15.89 6.55 3.60
C MET A 1 16.62 5.25 3.91
N ASN A 2 16.51 4.72 5.14
CA ASN A 2 17.17 3.46 5.52
C ASN A 2 16.40 2.27 4.92
N THR A 3 16.94 1.63 3.88
CA THR A 3 16.41 0.37 3.32
C THR A 3 16.99 -0.81 4.09
N LYS A 4 16.12 -1.71 4.57
CA LYS A 4 16.55 -2.98 5.18
C LYS A 4 16.82 -4.02 4.09
N THR A 5 17.98 -4.65 4.12
CA THR A 5 18.33 -5.74 3.22
C THR A 5 17.57 -7.01 3.63
N VAL A 6 16.97 -7.69 2.66
CA VAL A 6 16.21 -8.95 2.90
C VAL A 6 16.99 -10.16 2.40
N SER A 7 17.78 -9.97 1.34
CA SER A 7 18.70 -10.98 0.81
C SER A 7 19.83 -10.29 0.05
N HIS A 8 20.78 -11.08 -0.46
CA HIS A 8 21.92 -10.55 -1.23
C HIS A 8 21.52 -9.67 -2.42
N LEU A 9 20.33 -9.89 -3.02
CA LEU A 9 19.92 -9.18 -4.24
C LEU A 9 18.71 -8.25 -4.03
N TYR A 10 18.10 -8.24 -2.84
CA TYR A 10 16.84 -7.55 -2.60
C TYR A 10 16.84 -6.73 -1.30
N ASN A 11 16.23 -5.55 -1.40
CA ASN A 11 15.90 -4.68 -0.28
C ASN A 11 14.39 -4.66 -0.05
N VAL A 12 13.97 -4.43 1.20
CA VAL A 12 12.59 -4.05 1.52
C VAL A 12 12.24 -2.79 0.73
N CYS A 13 11.10 -2.80 0.05
CA CYS A 13 10.61 -1.61 -0.64
C CYS A 13 10.43 -0.48 0.39
N PRO A 14 11.13 0.66 0.24
CA PRO A 14 11.07 1.74 1.22
C PRO A 14 9.75 2.51 1.19
N LEU A 15 8.92 2.29 0.15
CA LEU A 15 7.63 2.95 0.00
C LEU A 15 6.55 2.18 0.79
N CYS A 16 6.42 0.87 0.57
CA CYS A 16 5.40 0.03 1.25
C CYS A 16 5.94 -0.72 2.46
N HIS A 17 7.21 -0.51 2.81
CA HIS A 17 7.89 -1.15 3.93
C HIS A 17 7.77 -2.68 3.96
N GLY A 18 7.68 -3.32 2.80
CA GLY A 18 7.56 -4.78 2.68
C GLY A 18 6.14 -5.29 2.44
N ASN A 19 5.12 -4.45 2.63
CA ASN A 19 3.72 -4.90 2.54
C ASN A 19 3.25 -5.17 1.11
N GLY A 20 3.91 -4.61 0.11
CA GLY A 20 3.52 -4.75 -1.30
C GLY A 20 2.30 -3.93 -1.71
N ALA A 21 1.50 -3.42 -0.76
CA ALA A 21 0.33 -2.60 -1.00
C ALA A 21 0.13 -1.51 0.07
N TYR A 22 -0.74 -0.55 -0.24
CA TYR A 22 -1.24 0.48 0.68
C TYR A 22 -2.72 0.31 0.91
N LEU A 23 -3.16 0.69 2.11
CA LEU A 23 -4.58 0.88 2.37
C LEU A 23 -4.93 2.33 2.03
N GLU A 24 -5.85 2.51 1.09
CA GLU A 24 -6.47 3.78 0.75
C GLU A 24 -7.97 3.69 1.08
N TYR A 25 -8.67 4.82 1.05
CA TYR A 25 -10.12 4.85 1.16
C TYR A 25 -10.69 5.89 0.20
N ASP A 26 -11.93 5.68 -0.24
CA ASP A 26 -12.61 6.58 -1.17
C ASP A 26 -13.26 7.73 -0.39
N ASP A 27 -12.61 8.90 -0.39
CA ASP A 27 -13.09 10.11 0.31
C ASP A 27 -14.52 10.48 -0.06
N SER A 28 -14.88 10.39 -1.34
CA SER A 28 -16.22 10.78 -1.80
C SER A 28 -17.28 9.83 -1.24
N LYS A 29 -17.03 8.52 -1.28
CA LYS A 29 -17.95 7.54 -0.71
C LYS A 29 -17.99 7.60 0.81
N ALA A 30 -16.84 7.81 1.47
CA ALA A 30 -16.78 7.90 2.91
C ALA A 30 -17.66 9.06 3.41
N ASN A 31 -17.58 10.22 2.77
CA ASN A 31 -18.43 11.39 3.07
C ASN A 31 -19.92 11.06 2.98
N MET A 32 -20.34 10.35 1.92
CA MET A 32 -21.75 9.96 1.75
C MET A 32 -22.21 8.95 2.81
N ILE A 33 -21.35 7.99 3.17
CA ILE A 33 -21.66 6.92 4.13
C ILE A 33 -21.71 7.45 5.57
N MET A 34 -20.83 8.39 5.93
CA MET A 34 -20.85 8.99 7.26
C MET A 34 -22.14 9.76 7.55
N ASP A 35 -22.61 10.55 6.59
CA ASP A 35 -23.88 11.27 6.70
C ASP A 35 -25.07 10.30 6.86
N HIS A 36 -24.97 9.10 6.27
CA HIS A 36 -25.92 8.02 6.56
C HIS A 36 -25.78 7.54 8.02
N TYR A 37 -24.59 7.16 8.48
CA TYR A 37 -24.37 6.62 9.84
C TYR A 37 -24.73 7.59 10.96
N GLN A 38 -24.48 8.89 10.80
CA GLN A 38 -24.90 9.91 11.76
C GLN A 38 -26.43 9.95 11.90
N ARG A 39 -27.16 9.82 10.77
CA ARG A 39 -28.62 9.90 10.74
C ARG A 39 -29.32 8.62 11.17
N THR A 40 -28.82 7.45 10.78
CA THR A 40 -29.50 6.17 11.00
C THR A 40 -29.08 5.46 12.28
N ASN A 41 -27.80 5.54 12.64
CA ASN A 41 -27.26 4.82 13.79
C ASN A 41 -27.04 5.72 15.01
N HIS A 42 -27.33 7.02 14.90
CA HIS A 42 -26.99 8.04 15.91
C HIS A 42 -25.53 7.93 16.39
N ALA A 43 -24.64 7.44 15.51
CA ALA A 43 -23.23 7.32 15.81
C ALA A 43 -22.65 8.73 15.95
N ASN A 44 -21.79 8.94 16.96
CA ASN A 44 -21.05 10.20 17.05
C ASN A 44 -20.11 10.35 15.83
N ASP A 45 -19.77 11.59 15.48
CA ASP A 45 -19.05 11.93 14.24
C ASP A 45 -17.76 11.11 14.08
N THR A 46 -16.98 10.97 15.15
CA THR A 46 -15.73 10.19 15.14
C THR A 46 -15.97 8.72 14.82
N HIS A 47 -17.01 8.12 15.39
CA HIS A 47 -17.32 6.72 15.16
C HIS A 47 -17.91 6.49 13.76
N ALA A 48 -18.82 7.38 13.32
CA ALA A 48 -19.38 7.34 11.97
C ALA A 48 -18.28 7.48 10.90
N TRP A 49 -17.29 8.33 11.14
CA TRP A 49 -16.15 8.51 10.24
C TRP A 49 -15.24 7.30 10.18
N LYS A 50 -14.98 6.67 11.34
CA LYS A 50 -14.21 5.43 11.38
C LYS A 50 -14.89 4.32 10.57
N LEU A 51 -16.20 4.13 10.75
CA LEU A 51 -16.97 3.11 10.01
C LEU A 51 -16.96 3.40 8.49
N ALA A 52 -17.15 4.66 8.11
CA ALA A 52 -17.13 5.06 6.71
C ALA A 52 -15.77 4.82 6.04
N ILE A 53 -14.66 5.11 6.73
CA ILE A 53 -13.32 4.81 6.22
C ILE A 53 -13.12 3.30 6.09
N GLU A 54 -13.47 2.51 7.11
CA GLU A 54 -13.30 1.05 7.08
C GLU A 54 -14.08 0.40 5.93
N GLU A 55 -15.31 0.86 5.69
CA GLU A 55 -16.18 0.31 4.64
C GLU A 55 -15.75 0.73 3.23
N THR A 56 -15.12 1.90 3.09
CA THR A 56 -14.64 2.40 1.79
C THR A 56 -13.16 2.14 1.55
N SER A 57 -12.50 1.45 2.49
CA SER A 57 -11.09 1.11 2.38
C SER A 57 -10.86 0.07 1.29
N TYR A 58 -9.81 0.27 0.50
CA TYR A 58 -9.36 -0.67 -0.51
C TYR A 58 -7.83 -0.77 -0.52
N SER A 59 -7.34 -1.91 -0.98
CA SER A 59 -5.91 -2.16 -1.10
C SER A 59 -5.43 -1.74 -2.49
N THR A 60 -4.43 -0.86 -2.53
CA THR A 60 -3.78 -0.40 -3.76
C THR A 60 -2.38 -0.98 -3.85
N GLU A 61 -2.06 -1.59 -4.99
CA GLU A 61 -0.73 -2.16 -5.22
C GLU A 61 0.36 -1.08 -5.16
N CYS A 62 1.48 -1.39 -4.50
CA CYS A 62 2.63 -0.52 -4.48
C CYS A 62 3.29 -0.44 -5.86
N GLY A 63 3.08 0.66 -6.58
CA GLY A 63 3.66 0.87 -7.90
C GLY A 63 5.20 0.85 -7.96
N ARG A 64 5.90 0.99 -6.82
CA ARG A 64 7.37 0.92 -6.77
C ARG A 64 7.91 -0.51 -6.77
N CYS A 65 7.21 -1.46 -6.13
CA CYS A 65 7.62 -2.85 -6.08
C CYS A 65 6.67 -3.79 -6.84
N HIS A 66 5.62 -3.25 -7.47
CA HIS A 66 4.60 -4.00 -8.20
C HIS A 66 4.04 -5.16 -7.37
N GLY A 67 3.60 -4.87 -6.15
CA GLY A 67 3.02 -5.87 -5.25
C GLY A 67 4.03 -6.76 -4.50
N ASN A 68 5.30 -6.81 -4.92
CA ASN A 68 6.26 -7.79 -4.37
C ASN A 68 6.78 -7.49 -2.96
N GLY A 69 6.53 -6.28 -2.43
CA GLY A 69 7.09 -5.84 -1.14
C GLY A 69 8.61 -5.58 -1.14
N HIS A 70 9.33 -6.05 -2.14
CA HIS A 70 10.79 -5.96 -2.27
C HIS A 70 11.21 -5.35 -3.60
N VAL A 71 12.40 -4.76 -3.63
CA VAL A 71 13.02 -4.20 -4.84
C VAL A 71 14.46 -4.70 -4.94
N LEU A 72 14.94 -4.88 -6.17
CA LEU A 72 16.34 -5.23 -6.40
C LEU A 72 17.26 -4.17 -5.80
N ASN A 73 18.29 -4.62 -5.08
CA ASN A 73 19.41 -3.77 -4.70
C ASN A 73 20.36 -3.60 -5.89
N ASP A 74 21.48 -2.91 -5.72
CA ASP A 74 22.35 -2.60 -6.85
C ASP A 74 23.00 -3.85 -7.45
N GLU A 75 23.44 -4.81 -6.64
CA GLU A 75 23.92 -6.12 -7.09
C GLU A 75 22.83 -6.90 -7.84
N GLY A 76 21.59 -6.90 -7.32
CA GLY A 76 20.44 -7.52 -7.96
C GLY A 76 20.11 -6.90 -9.32
N LYS A 77 20.22 -5.58 -9.47
CA LYS A 77 20.03 -4.89 -10.76
C LYS A 77 21.12 -5.24 -11.75
N GLU A 78 22.37 -5.33 -11.31
CA GLU A 78 23.50 -5.73 -12.17
C GLU A 78 23.31 -7.16 -12.69
N MET A 79 22.96 -8.09 -11.79
CA MET A 79 22.71 -9.47 -12.18
C MET A 79 21.52 -9.59 -13.15
N TYR A 80 20.42 -8.87 -12.89
CA TYR A 80 19.26 -8.86 -13.78
C TYR A 80 19.62 -8.35 -15.19
N ARG A 81 20.39 -7.26 -15.28
CA ARG A 81 20.88 -6.73 -16.56
C ARG A 81 21.77 -7.71 -17.30
N ALA A 82 22.65 -8.42 -16.59
CA ALA A 82 23.50 -9.45 -17.19
C ALA A 82 22.67 -10.61 -17.76
N LEU A 83 21.64 -11.06 -17.03
CA LEU A 83 20.75 -12.14 -17.49
C LEU A 83 19.91 -11.74 -18.71
N GLN A 84 19.46 -10.49 -18.78
CA GLN A 84 18.71 -9.97 -19.94
C GLN A 84 19.50 -10.01 -21.26
N GLN A 85 20.84 -10.08 -21.21
CA GLN A 85 21.66 -10.19 -22.44
C GLN A 85 21.60 -11.58 -23.09
N PHE A 86 21.06 -12.58 -22.38
CA PHE A 86 20.95 -13.97 -22.83
C PHE A 86 19.50 -14.42 -23.06
N ALA A 87 18.51 -13.54 -22.85
CA ALA A 87 17.08 -13.79 -23.04
C ALA A 87 16.61 -13.23 -24.39
#